data_AF-A0A7R9BWA1-F1
#
_entry.id   AF-A0A7R9BWA1-F1
#
_cell.length_a   1.000
_cell.length_b   1.000
_cell.length_c   1.000
_cell.angle_alpha   90.00
_cell.angle_beta   90.00
_cell.angle_gamma   90.00
#
_symmetry.space_group_name_H-M   'P 1'
#
loop_
_entity.id
_entity.type
_entity.pdbx_description
1 polymer ?
#
loop_
_entity_poly.entity_id
_entity_poly.type
_entity_poly.pdbx_seq_one_letter_code
_entity_poly.pdbx_strand_id
1 'polypeptide(L)'
;MAASVKNSFLERLPAHVDDEHRPYATPKLARSSLRLLLLTLFYLVFLVLGASIFSAIESPGELGLIKSLAATKRDFVSNHYCLSEEELEELLEEVLLAHDRGVSKGLIFSNLMRKDFAWVAEA
;
A
#
# COMPACT_ATOMS: atom_id res chain seq x y z
N MET A 1 -50.64 51.24 63.00
CA MET A 1 -51.24 49.93 62.65
C MET A 1 -51.32 49.88 61.13
N ALA A 2 -50.20 49.58 60.47
CA ALA A 2 -50.07 49.55 59.02
C ALA A 2 -49.54 48.18 58.64
N ALA A 3 -50.39 47.36 58.04
CA ALA A 3 -50.00 46.05 57.53
C ALA A 3 -50.69 45.80 56.19
N SER A 4 -49.91 45.23 55.28
CA SER A 4 -50.41 44.35 54.23
C SER A 4 -50.91 44.98 52.92
N VAL A 5 -50.07 45.76 52.23
CA VAL A 5 -50.01 45.76 50.75
C VAL A 5 -48.56 46.04 50.31
N LYS A 6 -47.62 45.13 50.58
CA LYS A 6 -46.26 45.19 50.02
C LYS A 6 -45.66 43.81 49.66
N ASN A 7 -46.49 42.77 49.52
CA ASN A 7 -46.00 41.38 49.41
C ASN A 7 -46.56 40.63 48.19
N SER A 8 -46.46 41.18 46.98
CA SER A 8 -46.82 40.38 45.79
C SER A 8 -46.12 40.70 44.48
N PHE A 9 -45.25 41.72 44.41
CA PHE A 9 -44.66 42.09 43.11
C PHE A 9 -43.13 42.26 43.08
N LEU A 10 -42.46 42.45 44.22
CA LEU A 10 -41.01 42.68 44.27
C LEU A 10 -40.28 41.65 45.14
N GLU A 11 -40.64 40.37 45.00
CA GLU A 11 -39.88 39.25 45.58
C GLU A 11 -39.66 38.11 44.56
N ARG A 12 -39.43 38.45 43.29
CA ARG A 12 -39.05 37.45 42.29
C ARG A 12 -38.03 37.97 41.28
N LEU A 13 -36.88 38.38 41.79
CA LEU A 13 -35.55 38.39 41.16
C LEU A 13 -34.57 38.76 42.30
N PRO A 14 -33.35 38.18 42.44
CA PRO A 14 -32.50 37.48 41.47
C PRO A 14 -32.09 36.07 42.02
N ALA A 15 -31.29 35.20 41.40
CA ALA A 15 -29.92 35.34 40.93
C ALA A 15 -29.45 34.00 40.34
N HIS A 16 -28.28 34.03 39.72
CA HIS A 16 -27.47 32.91 39.26
C HIS A 16 -27.68 32.49 37.81
N VAL A 17 -26.75 33.00 36.99
CA VAL A 17 -26.29 32.39 35.76
C VAL A 17 -25.65 31.06 36.15
N ASP A 18 -26.36 29.96 35.90
CA ASP A 18 -25.74 28.67 35.62
C ASP A 18 -25.83 28.46 34.10
N ASP A 19 -24.86 29.06 33.42
CA ASP A 19 -24.22 28.39 32.29
C ASP A 19 -23.72 27.02 32.80
N GLU A 20 -23.57 26.02 31.92
CA GLU A 20 -23.08 24.65 32.21
C GLU A 20 -24.21 23.70 32.72
N HIS A 21 -24.68 22.68 31.99
CA HIS A 21 -23.93 21.73 31.19
C HIS A 21 -24.94 20.99 30.30
N ARG A 22 -24.95 21.25 28.97
CA ARG A 22 -25.55 20.29 28.03
C ARG A 22 -24.67 19.04 28.15
N PRO A 23 -25.15 17.86 28.62
CA PRO A 23 -24.31 16.68 28.61
C PRO A 23 -24.05 16.35 27.15
N TYR A 24 -22.89 16.78 26.65
CA TYR A 24 -22.40 16.39 25.34
C TYR A 24 -22.52 14.87 25.29
N ALA A 25 -23.30 14.40 24.32
CA ALA A 25 -23.63 13.01 24.13
C ALA A 25 -22.37 12.17 24.34
N THR A 26 -22.35 11.37 25.41
CA THR A 26 -21.28 10.41 25.64
C THR A 26 -21.26 9.48 24.44
N PRO A 27 -20.18 9.39 23.65
CA PRO A 27 -20.18 8.48 22.53
C PRO A 27 -20.24 7.06 23.08
N LYS A 28 -21.42 6.43 23.02
CA LYS A 28 -21.60 5.00 23.29
C LYS A 28 -20.91 4.10 22.24
N LEU A 29 -20.11 4.70 21.37
CA LEU A 29 -19.19 4.04 20.44
C LEU A 29 -17.89 3.56 21.09
N ALA A 30 -17.55 3.97 22.33
CA ALA A 30 -16.23 3.70 22.90
C ALA A 30 -15.82 2.21 22.92
N ARG A 31 -16.73 1.30 23.30
CA ARG A 31 -16.41 -0.14 23.36
C ARG A 31 -16.28 -0.79 21.99
N SER A 32 -17.09 -0.39 21.02
CA SER A 32 -17.02 -0.95 19.67
C SER A 32 -15.81 -0.40 18.91
N SER A 33 -15.57 0.92 19.00
CA SER A 33 -14.40 1.57 18.45
C SER A 33 -13.11 1.06 19.07
N LEU A 34 -13.06 0.79 20.38
CA LEU A 34 -11.91 0.17 21.02
C LEU A 34 -11.61 -1.23 20.45
N ARG A 35 -12.63 -2.08 20.28
CA ARG A 35 -12.45 -3.41 19.67
C ARG A 35 -11.95 -3.32 18.24
N LEU A 36 -12.48 -2.39 17.44
CA LEU A 36 -12.02 -2.16 16.07
C LEU A 36 -10.56 -1.67 16.07
N LEU A 37 -10.20 -0.71 16.92
CA LEU A 37 -8.82 -0.22 17.03
C LEU A 37 -7.86 -1.33 17.45
N LEU A 38 -8.23 -2.17 18.41
CA LEU A 38 -7.43 -3.32 18.83
C LEU A 38 -7.27 -4.34 17.70
N LEU A 39 -8.33 -4.65 16.96
CA LEU A 39 -8.26 -5.54 15.81
C LEU A 39 -7.38 -4.97 14.71
N THR A 40 -7.53 -3.67 14.40
CA THR A 40 -6.70 -2.99 13.41
C THR A 40 -5.23 -3.01 13.82
N LEU A 41 -4.93 -2.68 15.08
CA LEU A 41 -3.55 -2.71 15.58
C LEU A 41 -2.96 -4.12 15.52
N PHE A 42 -3.72 -5.13 15.96
CA PHE A 42 -3.30 -6.53 15.87
C PHE A 42 -3.04 -6.94 14.42
N TYR A 43 -3.91 -6.54 13.49
CA TYR A 43 -3.77 -6.85 12.08
C TYR A 43 -2.55 -6.15 11.45
N LEU A 44 -2.29 -4.88 11.82
CA LEU A 44 -1.08 -4.17 11.38
C LEU A 44 0.19 -4.87 11.88
N VAL A 45 0.22 -5.30 13.15
CA VAL A 45 1.33 -6.08 13.69
C VAL A 45 1.48 -7.40 12.92
N PHE A 46 0.39 -8.10 12.64
CA PHE A 46 0.40 -9.31 11.84
C PHE A 46 0.98 -9.09 10.43
N LEU A 47 0.59 -8.00 9.75
CA LEU A 47 1.14 -7.66 8.44
C LEU A 47 2.62 -7.29 8.49
N VAL A 48 3.06 -6.52 9.50
CA VAL A 48 4.48 -6.17 9.67
C VAL A 48 5.32 -7.42 9.93
N LEU A 49 4.82 -8.35 10.76
CA LEU A 49 5.48 -9.63 11.01
C LEU A 49 5.56 -10.47 9.72
N GLY A 50 4.46 -10.60 8.98
CA GLY A 50 4.44 -11.30 7.70
C GLY A 50 5.41 -10.70 6.69
N ALA A 51 5.38 -9.38 6.51
CA ALA A 51 6.29 -8.65 5.62
C ALA A 51 7.76 -8.82 6.04
N SER A 52 8.05 -8.80 7.34
CA SER A 52 9.42 -9.00 7.85
C SER A 52 9.93 -10.41 7.57
N ILE A 53 9.07 -11.42 7.75
CA ILE A 53 9.43 -12.83 7.48
C ILE A 53 9.67 -13.03 5.99
N PHE A 54 8.76 -12.55 5.12
CA PHE A 54 8.93 -12.65 3.67
C PHE A 54 10.17 -11.90 3.20
N SER A 55 10.38 -10.68 3.70
CA SER A 55 11.57 -9.90 3.40
C SER A 55 12.86 -10.62 3.82
N ALA A 56 12.89 -11.24 5.00
CA ALA A 56 14.06 -11.99 5.47
C ALA A 56 14.36 -13.23 4.61
N ILE A 57 13.31 -13.90 4.08
CA ILE A 57 13.46 -15.09 3.23
C ILE A 57 13.87 -14.70 1.81
N GLU A 58 13.27 -13.65 1.25
CA GLU A 58 13.45 -13.25 -0.15
C GLU A 58 14.71 -12.40 -0.38
N SER A 59 15.07 -11.51 0.57
CA SER A 59 16.22 -10.60 0.46
C SER A 59 17.57 -11.26 0.13
N PRO A 60 17.99 -12.38 0.76
CA PRO A 60 19.27 -13.00 0.42
C PRO A 60 19.29 -13.56 -1.02
N GLY A 61 18.15 -14.07 -1.51
CA GLY A 61 18.00 -14.56 -2.88
C GLY A 61 18.07 -13.42 -3.89
N GLU A 62 17.36 -12.32 -3.62
CA GLU A 62 17.35 -11.12 -4.45
C GLU A 62 18.76 -10.51 -4.59
N LEU A 63 19.47 -10.32 -3.48
CA LEU A 63 20.83 -9.79 -3.50
C LEU A 63 21.81 -10.70 -4.25
N GLY A 64 21.64 -12.03 -4.14
CA GLY A 64 22.41 -12.99 -4.93
C GLY A 64 22.17 -12.85 -6.42
N LEU A 65 20.89 -12.68 -6.81
CA LEU A 65 20.50 -12.49 -8.20
C LEU A 65 21.06 -11.18 -8.77
N ILE A 66 20.95 -10.07 -8.03
CA ILE A 66 21.50 -8.77 -8.43
C ILE A 66 23.02 -8.87 -8.67
N LYS A 67 23.74 -9.52 -7.76
CA LYS A 67 25.20 -9.72 -7.90
C LYS A 67 25.55 -10.58 -9.11
N SER A 68 24.81 -11.67 -9.32
CA SER A 68 25.01 -12.56 -10.47
C SER A 68 24.74 -11.84 -11.80
N LEU A 69 23.68 -11.04 -11.87
CA LEU A 69 23.35 -10.25 -13.04
C LEU A 69 24.43 -9.20 -13.33
N ALA A 70 24.91 -8.50 -12.31
CA ALA A 70 25.98 -7.52 -12.45
C ALA A 70 27.31 -8.16 -12.90
N ALA A 71 27.63 -9.35 -12.38
CA ALA A 71 28.79 -10.12 -12.83
C ALA A 71 28.63 -10.54 -14.30
N THR A 72 27.47 -11.10 -14.67
CA THR A 72 27.18 -11.51 -16.05
C THR A 72 27.26 -10.33 -17.03
N LYS A 73 26.73 -9.16 -16.64
CA LYS A 73 26.82 -7.93 -17.44
C LYS A 73 28.28 -7.53 -17.68
N ARG A 74 29.10 -7.48 -16.61
CA ARG A 74 30.53 -7.17 -16.72
C ARG A 74 31.25 -8.16 -17.60
N ASP A 75 31.01 -9.45 -17.40
CA ASP A 75 31.64 -10.51 -18.18
C ASP A 75 31.26 -10.38 -19.66
N PHE A 76 30.00 -10.07 -19.96
CA PHE A 76 29.53 -9.88 -21.35
C PHE A 76 30.23 -8.70 -22.03
N VAL A 77 30.28 -7.52 -21.39
CA VAL A 77 30.96 -6.33 -21.95
C VAL A 77 32.46 -6.59 -22.08
N SER A 78 33.09 -7.24 -21.09
CA SER A 78 34.53 -7.54 -21.12
C SER A 78 34.94 -8.46 -22.28
N ASN A 79 34.05 -9.38 -22.67
CA ASN A 79 34.27 -10.31 -23.78
C ASN A 79 33.96 -9.70 -25.15
N HIS A 80 33.28 -8.55 -25.21
CA HIS A 80 32.86 -7.90 -26.45
C HIS A 80 33.35 -6.45 -26.48
N TYR A 81 34.59 -6.26 -26.94
CA TYR A 81 35.22 -4.93 -27.06
C TYR A 81 34.46 -3.96 -28.00
N CYS A 82 33.55 -4.46 -28.83
CA CYS A 82 32.72 -3.69 -29.76
C CYS A 82 31.43 -3.15 -29.14
N LEU A 83 31.16 -3.45 -27.86
CA LEU A 83 29.96 -3.05 -27.16
C LEU A 83 30.33 -2.28 -25.90
N SER A 84 29.83 -1.06 -25.79
CA SER A 84 29.93 -0.25 -24.58
C SER A 84 28.92 -0.72 -23.53
N GLU A 85 29.13 -0.29 -22.27
CA GLU A 85 28.21 -0.63 -21.18
C GLU A 85 26.84 0.05 -21.38
N GLU A 86 26.85 1.25 -21.97
CA GLU A 86 25.68 2.08 -22.26
C GLU A 86 24.80 1.46 -23.36
N GLU A 87 25.40 1.00 -24.46
CA GLU A 87 24.66 0.35 -25.57
C GLU A 87 23.96 -0.94 -25.11
N LEU A 88 24.59 -1.68 -24.18
CA LEU A 88 24.00 -2.88 -23.61
C LEU A 88 22.79 -2.57 -22.71
N GLU A 89 22.85 -1.48 -21.94
CA GLU A 89 21.73 -1.05 -21.09
C GLU A 89 20.54 -0.57 -21.92
N GLU A 90 20.78 0.18 -23.00
CA GLU A 90 19.73 0.63 -23.93
C GLU A 90 19.00 -0.57 -24.56
N LEU A 91 19.74 -1.57 -25.04
CA LEU A 91 19.15 -2.81 -25.54
C LEU A 91 18.35 -3.56 -24.46
N LEU A 92 18.87 -3.60 -23.23
CA LEU A 92 18.18 -4.28 -22.13
C LEU A 92 16.87 -3.57 -21.77
N GLU A 93 16.83 -2.24 -21.79
CA GLU A 93 15.62 -1.45 -21.57
C GLU A 93 14.55 -1.78 -22.61
N GLU A 94 14.90 -1.83 -23.90
CA GLU A 94 13.97 -2.21 -24.97
C GLU A 94 13.44 -3.65 -24.80
N VAL A 95 14.32 -4.60 -24.43
CA VAL A 95 13.94 -5.99 -24.20
C VAL A 95 13.01 -6.12 -22.98
N LEU A 96 13.28 -5.39 -21.90
CA LEU A 96 12.41 -5.37 -20.71
C LEU A 96 11.05 -4.73 -21.03
N LEU A 97 11.04 -3.62 -21.77
CA LEU A 97 9.82 -2.99 -22.26
C LEU A 97 8.99 -3.92 -23.15
N ALA A 98 9.63 -4.75 -23.98
CA ALA A 98 8.93 -5.78 -24.75
C ALA A 98 8.40 -6.88 -23.82
N HIS A 99 9.21 -7.33 -22.86
CA HIS A 99 8.83 -8.35 -21.89
C HIS A 99 7.60 -7.97 -21.06
N ASP A 100 7.55 -6.74 -20.56
CA ASP A 100 6.43 -6.17 -19.81
C ASP A 100 5.14 -6.12 -20.64
N ARG A 101 5.25 -6.06 -21.97
CA ARG A 101 4.12 -6.15 -22.91
C ARG A 101 3.73 -7.60 -23.24
N GLY A 102 4.26 -8.58 -22.51
CA GLY A 102 3.96 -10.00 -22.69
C GLY A 102 4.74 -10.66 -23.84
N VAL A 103 5.74 -9.98 -24.41
CA VAL A 103 6.66 -10.59 -25.38
C VAL A 103 7.60 -11.51 -24.59
N SER A 104 7.28 -12.81 -24.57
CA SER A 104 8.13 -13.80 -23.95
C SER A 104 9.53 -13.78 -24.60
N LYS A 105 10.58 -14.14 -23.85
CA LYS A 105 11.91 -14.46 -24.39
C LYS A 105 11.81 -15.44 -25.56
N GLY A 106 10.81 -16.33 -25.46
CA GLY A 106 10.41 -17.22 -26.54
C GLY A 106 9.98 -16.49 -27.80
N LEU A 107 9.29 -15.36 -27.77
CA LEU A 107 8.77 -14.66 -28.96
C LEU A 107 9.89 -14.09 -29.86
N ILE A 108 11.00 -13.63 -29.28
CA ILE A 108 12.21 -13.23 -30.04
C ILE A 108 12.83 -14.46 -30.73
N PHE A 109 12.74 -15.64 -30.11
CA PHE A 109 13.19 -16.93 -30.68
C PHE A 109 12.11 -17.70 -31.49
N SER A 110 10.83 -17.31 -31.41
CA SER A 110 9.67 -18.10 -31.87
C SER A 110 8.76 -17.30 -32.79
N ASN A 111 9.35 -16.69 -33.81
CA ASN A 111 8.68 -16.65 -35.11
C ASN A 111 8.24 -18.06 -35.60
N LEU A 112 8.55 -19.15 -34.87
CA LEU A 112 8.13 -20.53 -35.15
C LEU A 112 6.78 -20.99 -34.57
N MET A 113 6.21 -20.43 -33.48
CA MET A 113 4.99 -21.04 -32.88
C MET A 113 3.66 -20.42 -33.36
N ARG A 114 3.68 -19.55 -34.39
CA ARG A 114 2.44 -19.02 -35.00
C ARG A 114 1.92 -19.89 -36.16
N LYS A 115 2.70 -20.81 -36.73
CA LYS A 115 2.23 -21.62 -37.87
C LYS A 115 1.29 -22.78 -37.48
N ASP A 116 1.06 -23.02 -36.19
CA ASP A 116 0.36 -24.23 -35.76
C ASP A 116 -1.12 -24.00 -35.40
N PHE A 117 -1.62 -22.76 -35.47
CA PHE A 117 -3.08 -22.50 -35.44
C PHE A 117 -3.74 -22.77 -36.81
N ALA A 118 -3.19 -23.71 -37.58
CA ALA A 118 -3.78 -24.27 -38.79
C ALA A 118 -4.92 -25.28 -38.47
N TRP A 119 -5.22 -25.56 -37.20
CA TRP A 119 -6.32 -26.44 -36.78
C TRP A 119 -7.73 -25.84 -36.94
N VAL A 120 -7.86 -24.62 -37.49
CA VAL A 120 -9.16 -24.08 -37.94
C VAL A 120 -9.58 -24.66 -39.31
N ALA A 121 -8.77 -25.52 -39.92
CA ALA A 121 -9.08 -26.14 -41.22
C ALA A 121 -9.67 -27.58 -41.13
N GLU A 122 -9.95 -28.10 -39.93
CA GLU A 122 -10.57 -29.42 -39.76
C GLU A 122 -11.65 -29.38 -38.66
N ALA A 123 -12.73 -28.65 -38.92
CA ALA A 123 -14.03 -28.78 -38.24
C ALA A 123 -15.16 -28.27 -39.14
#